data_AF-X1VZ11-F1
#
_entry.id   AF-X1VZ11-F1
#
_cell.length_a   1.000
_cell.length_b   1.000
_cell.length_c   1.000
_cell.angle_alpha   90.00
_cell.angle_beta   90.00
_cell.angle_gamma   90.00
#
_symmetry.space_group_name_H-M   'P 1'
#
loop_
_entity.id
_entity.type
_entity.pdbx_description
1 polymer ?
#
loop_
_entity_poly.entity_id
_entity_poly.type
_entity_poly.pdbx_seq_one_letter_code
_entity_poly.pdbx_strand_id
1 'polypeptide(L)'
;GKNIWMGVSVENADYINRIDSLCKTKAKVKFISFEPLIDKIEMVNLQGVDWVIVGGESGPKARHLSPGWVTNLRDQCLVQKVPFFFKQWGGINKKKTGRLLNGRTWDEMPQVVSLGV
;
A
#
# COMPACT_ATOMS: atom_id res chain seq x y z
N GLY A 1 1.72 -9.17 21.44
CA GLY A 1 2.81 -9.17 20.45
C GLY A 1 3.34 -7.76 20.23
N LYS A 2 4.21 -7.27 21.13
CA LYS A 2 4.72 -5.88 21.08
C LYS A 2 5.56 -5.57 19.83
N ASN A 3 5.93 -6.56 19.03
CA ASN A 3 6.79 -6.39 17.85
C ASN A 3 6.16 -6.94 16.56
N ILE A 4 4.85 -7.23 16.55
CA ILE A 4 4.19 -7.81 15.38
C ILE A 4 3.82 -6.71 14.39
N TRP A 5 4.30 -6.88 13.17
CA TRP A 5 3.81 -6.17 11.99
C TRP A 5 2.87 -7.13 11.26
N MET A 6 1.68 -6.66 10.93
CA MET A 6 0.70 -7.46 10.22
C MET A 6 0.13 -6.63 9.07
N GLY A 7 -0.11 -7.29 7.94
CA GLY A 7 -0.74 -6.62 6.83
C GLY A 7 -1.65 -7.53 6.04
N VAL A 8 -2.46 -6.90 5.20
CA VAL A 8 -3.39 -7.57 4.29
C VAL A 8 -3.17 -7.08 2.88
N SER A 9 -3.33 -7.97 1.91
CA SER A 9 -3.40 -7.58 0.50
C SER A 9 -4.82 -7.13 0.14
N VAL A 10 -4.93 -6.03 -0.60
CA VAL A 10 -6.20 -5.52 -1.13
C VAL A 10 -6.00 -5.23 -2.61
N GLU A 11 -6.42 -6.17 -3.46
CA GLU A 11 -6.14 -6.09 -4.88
C GLU A 11 -7.17 -5.23 -5.64
N ASN A 12 -8.40 -5.15 -5.13
CA ASN A 12 -9.53 -4.40 -5.67
C ASN A 12 -10.58 -4.14 -4.56
N ALA A 13 -11.72 -3.54 -4.92
CA ALA A 13 -12.77 -3.16 -3.97
C ALA A 13 -13.39 -4.37 -3.21
N ASP A 14 -13.39 -5.56 -3.81
CA ASP A 14 -13.97 -6.78 -3.20
C ASP A 14 -13.22 -7.21 -1.92
N TYR A 15 -11.98 -6.74 -1.74
CA TYR A 15 -11.11 -7.12 -0.64
C TYR A 15 -10.93 -6.03 0.42
N ILE A 16 -11.61 -4.89 0.29
CA ILE A 16 -11.52 -3.78 1.27
C ILE A 16 -11.87 -4.24 2.69
N ASN A 17 -12.81 -5.18 2.84
CA ASN A 17 -13.21 -5.75 4.14
C ASN A 17 -12.06 -6.40 4.94
N ARG A 18 -10.95 -6.75 4.30
CA ARG A 18 -9.75 -7.26 4.97
C ARG A 18 -9.10 -6.20 5.86
N ILE A 19 -9.26 -4.92 5.53
CA ILE A 19 -8.74 -3.78 6.30
C ILE A 19 -9.43 -3.74 7.67
N ASP A 20 -10.76 -3.93 7.71
CA ASP A 20 -11.50 -3.96 8.97
C ASP A 20 -11.05 -5.12 9.86
N SER A 21 -10.77 -6.27 9.25
CA SER A 21 -10.26 -7.45 9.96
C SER A 21 -8.88 -7.20 10.53
N LEU A 22 -7.99 -6.55 9.76
CA LEU A 22 -6.66 -6.14 10.21
C LEU A 22 -6.75 -5.17 11.40
N CYS A 23 -7.63 -4.17 11.32
CA CYS A 23 -7.78 -3.14 12.36
C CYS A 23 -8.24 -3.71 13.70
N LYS A 24 -8.96 -4.84 13.71
CA LYS A 24 -9.37 -5.56 14.93
C LYS A 24 -8.23 -6.32 15.62
N THR A 25 -7.08 -6.46 14.97
CA THR A 25 -5.93 -7.17 15.54
C THR A 25 -5.17 -6.33 16.56
N LYS A 26 -4.39 -7.00 17.42
CA LYS A 26 -3.48 -6.36 18.39
C LYS A 26 -2.06 -6.15 17.84
N ALA A 27 -1.89 -6.14 16.51
CA ALA A 27 -0.60 -5.89 15.89
C ALA A 27 -0.12 -4.46 16.20
N LYS A 28 1.19 -4.30 16.43
CA LYS A 28 1.79 -3.00 16.73
C LYS A 28 1.82 -2.12 15.48
N VAL A 29 2.09 -2.73 14.32
CA VAL A 29 2.06 -2.06 13.01
C VAL A 29 1.09 -2.80 12.12
N LYS A 30 0.18 -2.07 11.50
CA LYS A 30 -0.82 -2.56 10.55
C LYS A 30 -0.60 -1.90 9.20
N PHE A 31 -0.33 -2.70 8.18
CA PHE A 31 -0.10 -2.16 6.84
C PHE A 31 -1.03 -2.76 5.79
N ILE A 32 -1.39 -1.99 4.78
CA ILE A 32 -2.13 -2.48 3.62
C ILE A 32 -1.16 -2.58 2.45
N SER A 33 -1.21 -3.72 1.75
CA SER A 33 -0.55 -3.90 0.48
C SER A 33 -1.60 -3.90 -0.63
N PHE A 34 -1.75 -2.78 -1.35
CA PHE A 34 -2.47 -2.76 -2.61
C PHE A 34 -1.59 -3.35 -3.71
N GLU A 35 -1.26 -4.64 -3.54
CA GLU A 35 -0.35 -5.37 -4.41
C GLU A 35 -0.81 -6.82 -4.65
N PRO A 36 -0.99 -7.21 -5.92
CA PRO A 36 -1.08 -6.28 -7.05
C PRO A 36 -2.33 -5.40 -6.96
N LEU A 37 -2.22 -4.11 -7.29
CA LEU A 37 -3.40 -3.28 -7.52
C LEU A 37 -3.98 -3.63 -8.90
N ILE A 38 -5.14 -4.29 -8.89
CA ILE A 38 -5.81 -4.84 -10.08
C ILE A 38 -6.88 -3.88 -10.61
N ASP A 39 -7.52 -3.10 -9.72
CA ASP A 39 -8.60 -2.18 -10.08
C ASP A 39 -8.58 -0.91 -9.21
N LYS A 40 -9.34 0.11 -9.61
CA LYS A 40 -9.47 1.37 -8.88
C LYS A 40 -10.13 1.15 -7.51
N ILE A 41 -9.55 1.77 -6.49
CA ILE A 41 -10.16 1.92 -5.17
C ILE A 41 -10.61 3.38 -5.06
N GLU A 42 -11.90 3.65 -5.26
CA GLU A 42 -12.44 5.02 -5.24
C GLU A 42 -12.19 5.73 -3.91
N MET A 43 -12.45 5.02 -2.81
CA MET A 43 -12.30 5.54 -1.46
C MET A 43 -11.96 4.40 -0.49
N VAL A 44 -11.05 4.64 0.42
CA VAL A 44 -10.68 3.71 1.49
C VAL A 44 -10.49 4.44 2.81
N ASN A 45 -11.08 3.90 3.87
CA ASN A 45 -10.83 4.37 5.23
C ASN A 45 -9.51 3.74 5.73
N LEU A 46 -8.53 4.59 6.03
CA LEU A 46 -7.22 4.18 6.53
C LEU A 46 -7.07 4.41 8.04
N GLN A 47 -8.16 4.70 8.75
CA GLN A 47 -8.14 4.86 10.20
C GLN A 47 -7.60 3.59 10.88
N GLY A 48 -6.54 3.74 11.67
CA GLY A 48 -5.89 2.61 12.36
C GLY A 48 -4.90 1.82 11.50
N VAL A 49 -4.63 2.27 10.27
CA VAL A 49 -3.57 1.77 9.39
C VAL A 49 -2.33 2.64 9.53
N ASP A 50 -1.17 2.00 9.67
CA ASP A 50 0.10 2.67 9.92
C ASP A 50 0.92 2.86 8.63
N TRP A 51 0.62 2.11 7.57
CA TRP A 51 1.39 2.16 6.33
C TRP A 51 0.61 1.60 5.13
N VAL A 52 0.78 2.24 3.97
CA VAL A 52 0.21 1.78 2.70
C VAL A 52 1.32 1.54 1.68
N ILE A 53 1.27 0.37 1.05
CA ILE A 53 2.17 -0.07 -0.02
C ILE A 53 1.33 -0.24 -1.29
N VAL A 54 1.79 0.28 -2.42
CA VAL A 54 1.12 0.14 -3.73
C VAL A 54 2.09 -0.33 -4.79
N GLY A 55 1.65 -1.27 -5.64
CA GLY A 55 2.50 -1.83 -6.68
C GLY A 55 1.77 -2.78 -7.64
N GLY A 56 2.36 -2.92 -8.83
CA GLY A 56 1.84 -3.76 -9.91
C GLY A 56 2.41 -5.18 -9.93
N GLU A 57 1.78 -6.05 -10.72
CA GLU A 57 2.20 -7.43 -10.93
C GLU A 57 3.53 -7.54 -11.65
N SER A 58 4.28 -8.61 -11.40
CA SER A 58 5.52 -8.92 -12.13
C SER A 58 5.33 -10.12 -13.05
N GLY A 59 6.06 -10.13 -14.17
CA GLY A 59 6.15 -11.29 -15.06
C GLY A 59 5.41 -11.16 -16.39
N PRO A 60 5.45 -12.20 -17.24
CA PRO A 60 4.98 -12.16 -18.64
C PRO A 60 3.51 -11.81 -18.83
N LYS A 61 2.68 -12.01 -17.81
CA LYS A 61 1.23 -11.80 -17.84
C LYS A 61 0.77 -10.71 -16.87
N ALA A 62 1.69 -9.83 -16.44
CA ALA A 62 1.38 -8.76 -15.52
C ALA A 62 0.29 -7.84 -16.10
N ARG A 63 -0.79 -7.63 -15.34
CA ARG A 63 -1.82 -6.66 -15.70
C ARG A 63 -1.27 -5.24 -15.62
N HIS A 64 -1.84 -4.36 -16.46
CA HIS A 64 -1.47 -2.95 -16.46
C HIS A 64 -1.91 -2.28 -15.16
N LEU A 65 -0.98 -1.61 -14.48
CA LEU A 65 -1.27 -0.75 -13.35
C LEU A 65 -1.48 0.69 -13.84
N SER A 66 -2.70 1.21 -13.69
CA SER A 66 -3.02 2.59 -14.06
C SER A 66 -2.34 3.60 -13.12
N PRO A 67 -1.62 4.61 -13.66
CA PRO A 67 -1.10 5.72 -12.86
C PRO A 67 -2.17 6.49 -12.07
N GLY A 68 -3.38 6.58 -12.62
CA GLY A 68 -4.52 7.24 -11.95
C GLY A 68 -4.94 6.54 -10.66
N TRP A 69 -4.84 5.21 -10.61
CA TRP A 69 -5.19 4.44 -9.40
C TRP A 69 -4.12 4.62 -8.31
N VAL A 70 -2.85 4.61 -8.70
CA VAL A 70 -1.73 4.83 -7.78
C VAL A 70 -1.75 6.25 -7.21
N THR A 71 -1.95 7.26 -8.06
CA THR A 71 -2.04 8.66 -7.61
C THR A 71 -3.25 8.92 -6.72
N ASN A 72 -4.39 8.30 -7.02
CA ASN A 72 -5.57 8.39 -6.17
C ASN A 72 -5.32 7.79 -4.76
N LEU A 73 -4.74 6.59 -4.66
CA LEU A 73 -4.39 6.00 -3.36
C LEU A 73 -3.35 6.83 -2.60
N ARG A 74 -2.34 7.37 -3.30
CA ARG A 74 -1.37 8.30 -2.71
C ARG A 74 -2.07 9.51 -2.10
N ASP A 75 -2.98 10.14 -2.84
CA ASP A 75 -3.66 11.36 -2.36
C ASP A 75 -4.54 11.07 -1.15
N GLN A 76 -5.21 9.91 -1.12
CA GLN A 76 -5.94 9.45 0.05
C GLN A 76 -5.03 9.23 1.27
N CYS A 77 -3.82 8.69 1.07
CA CYS A 77 -2.82 8.53 2.13
C CYS A 77 -2.34 9.90 2.65
N LEU A 78 -2.06 10.85 1.77
CA LEU A 78 -1.65 12.21 2.15
C LEU A 78 -2.73 12.94 2.96
N VAL A 79 -3.99 12.85 2.55
CA VAL A 79 -5.13 13.45 3.27
C VAL A 79 -5.30 12.82 4.65
N GLN A 80 -5.19 11.49 4.75
CA GLN A 80 -5.35 10.74 5.99
C GLN A 80 -4.07 10.67 6.84
N LYS A 81 -2.96 11.27 6.37
CA LYS A 81 -1.64 11.29 7.01
C LYS A 81 -1.09 9.88 7.29
N VAL A 82 -1.30 8.96 6.36
CA VAL A 82 -0.74 7.60 6.42
C VAL A 82 0.48 7.51 5.50
N PRO A 83 1.63 7.03 5.98
CA PRO A 83 2.82 6.85 5.16
C PRO A 83 2.53 6.05 3.88
N PHE A 84 3.03 6.55 2.74
CA PHE A 84 2.82 5.96 1.43
C PHE A 84 4.12 5.44 0.80
N PHE A 85 4.12 4.18 0.38
CA PHE A 85 5.21 3.55 -0.34
C PHE A 85 4.75 3.06 -1.71
N PHE A 86 5.38 3.57 -2.77
CA PHE A 86 5.17 3.06 -4.12
C PHE A 86 6.28 2.08 -4.49
N LYS A 87 5.93 0.79 -4.57
CA LYS A 87 6.92 -0.27 -4.73
C LYS A 87 7.44 -0.39 -6.15
N GLN A 88 6.54 -0.42 -7.14
CA GLN A 88 6.86 -0.59 -8.57
C GLN A 88 5.62 -0.53 -9.45
N TRP A 89 5.82 -0.21 -10.73
CA TRP A 89 4.78 -0.32 -11.77
C TRP A 89 4.48 -1.77 -12.17
N GLY A 90 5.42 -2.69 -11.98
CA GLY A 90 5.28 -4.08 -12.41
C GLY A 90 5.73 -4.32 -13.86
N GLY A 91 5.17 -5.33 -14.52
CA GLY A 91 5.51 -5.73 -15.90
C GLY A 91 6.57 -6.83 -16.00
N ILE A 92 6.91 -7.17 -17.25
CA ILE A 92 7.87 -8.25 -17.57
C ILE A 92 9.27 -7.93 -17.04
N ASN A 93 9.68 -6.66 -17.15
CA ASN A 93 10.95 -6.18 -16.63
C ASN A 93 10.74 -5.07 -15.61
N LYS A 94 10.40 -5.46 -14.37
CA LYS A 94 10.16 -4.53 -13.25
C LYS A 94 11.31 -3.55 -12.97
N LYS A 95 12.56 -3.94 -13.29
CA LYS A 95 13.72 -3.05 -13.13
C LYS A 95 13.70 -1.89 -14.14
N LYS A 96 13.12 -2.11 -15.33
CA LYS A 96 12.99 -1.07 -16.37
C LYS A 96 11.83 -0.11 -16.11
N THR A 97 10.72 -0.60 -15.56
CA THR A 97 9.55 0.24 -15.28
C THR A 97 9.75 1.10 -14.04
N GLY A 98 10.56 0.64 -13.08
CA GLY A 98 11.07 1.47 -11.99
C GLY A 98 10.01 1.84 -10.93
N ARG A 99 10.33 2.88 -10.15
CA ARG A 99 9.60 3.30 -8.93
C ARG A 99 9.19 4.77 -8.95
N LEU A 100 9.34 5.45 -10.07
CA LEU A 100 9.01 6.87 -10.17
C LEU A 100 7.52 7.04 -10.34
N LEU A 101 6.90 7.78 -9.43
CA LEU A 101 5.52 8.25 -9.48
C LEU A 101 5.57 9.77 -9.42
N ASN A 102 5.13 10.41 -10.51
CA ASN A 102 5.21 11.88 -10.69
C ASN A 102 6.64 12.43 -10.49
N GLY A 103 7.64 11.77 -11.09
CA GLY A 103 9.02 12.25 -11.12
C GLY A 103 9.86 12.01 -9.86
N ARG A 104 9.30 11.38 -8.83
CA ARG A 104 10.04 11.00 -7.61
C ARG A 104 9.70 9.60 -7.13
N THR A 105 10.53 9.06 -6.24
CA THR A 105 10.19 7.86 -5.48
C THR A 105 9.34 8.24 -4.26
N TRP A 106 8.55 7.27 -3.79
CA TRP A 106 7.72 7.38 -2.60
C TRP A 106 8.09 6.21 -1.70
N ASP A 107 8.92 6.47 -0.69
CA ASP A 107 9.61 5.46 0.11
C ASP A 107 9.31 5.60 1.62
N GLU A 108 8.15 6.17 1.96
CA GLU A 108 7.79 6.45 3.34
C GLU A 108 7.59 5.15 4.13
N MET A 109 7.87 5.19 5.42
CA MET A 109 7.77 4.06 6.36
C MET A 109 7.00 4.50 7.62
N PRO A 110 6.31 3.57 8.32
CA PRO A 110 5.66 3.88 9.58
C PRO A 110 6.68 4.30 10.64
N GLN A 111 6.38 5.35 11.39
CA GLN A 111 7.18 5.78 12.53
C GLN A 111 6.95 4.83 13.70
N VAL A 112 7.78 3.80 13.84
CA VAL A 112 7.71 2.91 15.00
C VAL A 112 8.43 3.54 16.16
N VAL A 113 7.69 4.26 17.01
CA VAL A 113 8.22 4.72 18.29
C VAL A 113 8.57 3.49 19.13
N SER A 114 9.86 3.30 19.43
CA SER A 114 10.23 2.50 20.58
C SER A 114 9.88 3.32 21.80
N LEU A 115 8.84 2.91 22.52
CA LEU A 115 8.76 3.31 23.91
C LEU A 115 9.95 2.64 24.57
N GLY A 116 10.97 3.44 24.89
CA GLY A 116 12.10 3.01 25.71
C GLY A 116 11.54 2.33 26.95
N VAL A 117 11.96 1.09 27.16
CA VAL A 117 11.82 0.42 28.45
C VAL A 117 12.70 1.13 29.48
#